data_AF-H1LZ83-F1
#
_entry.id   AF-H1LZ83-F1
#
_cell.length_a   1.000
_cell.length_b   1.000
_cell.length_c   1.000
_cell.angle_alpha   90.00
_cell.angle_beta   90.00
_cell.angle_gamma   90.00
#
_symmetry.space_group_name_H-M   'P 1'
#
loop_
_entity.id
_entity.type
_entity.pdbx_description
1 polymer ?
#
loop_
_entity_poly.entity_id
_entity_poly.type
_entity_poly.pdbx_seq_one_letter_code
_entity_poly.pdbx_strand_id
1 'polypeptide(L)'
;MGNDEVAKLSNDPSAWSNPKVLEAAKAIEDMAKKGYFDPVIETNTYPNAQQSMVINEKIAMYINGTWLPNEVKDSTPDDFKWGSFAFPTVEGGVDDQTSGCYSSYGIAINKDATEEEAKAAAAFGVYVTTAFDQKFSDMANAIPVGVDGVCRPDSLKDAQQVISKYTNRYPSQTALILNSNSKQIIADACLKLMGGSITAEEFVEMASKF
;
A
#
# COMPACT_ATOMS: atom_id res chain seq x y z
N MET A 1 -10.50 -1.83 -13.39
CA MET A 1 -11.04 -3.19 -13.10
C MET A 1 -11.34 -3.26 -11.61
N GLY A 2 -12.29 -4.09 -11.17
CA GLY A 2 -12.57 -4.29 -9.74
C GLY A 2 -11.62 -5.31 -9.11
N ASN A 3 -11.63 -5.41 -7.78
CA ASN A 3 -10.73 -6.29 -7.03
C ASN A 3 -10.78 -7.76 -7.46
N ASP A 4 -11.98 -8.30 -7.69
CA ASP A 4 -12.15 -9.71 -8.08
C ASP A 4 -11.54 -10.02 -9.45
N GLU A 5 -11.62 -9.06 -10.39
CA GLU A 5 -10.97 -9.20 -11.70
C GLU A 5 -9.45 -9.06 -11.59
N VAL A 6 -8.95 -8.20 -10.69
CA VAL A 6 -7.51 -8.10 -10.41
C VAL A 6 -6.99 -9.38 -9.75
N ALA A 7 -7.76 -10.00 -8.86
CA ALA A 7 -7.39 -11.27 -8.21
C ALA A 7 -7.22 -12.42 -9.21
N LYS A 8 -7.98 -12.42 -10.32
CA LYS A 8 -7.80 -13.41 -11.40
C LYS A 8 -6.44 -13.30 -12.07
N LEU A 9 -5.88 -12.10 -12.22
CA LEU A 9 -4.57 -11.89 -12.85
C LEU A 9 -3.43 -12.62 -12.14
N SER A 10 -3.55 -12.89 -10.83
CA SER A 10 -2.55 -13.65 -10.08
C SER A 10 -2.70 -15.16 -10.19
N ASN A 11 -3.83 -15.64 -10.70
CA ASN A 11 -4.22 -17.06 -10.64
C ASN A 11 -4.49 -17.68 -12.01
N ASP A 12 -4.79 -16.87 -13.01
CA ASP A 12 -5.15 -17.30 -14.36
C ASP A 12 -4.41 -16.46 -15.41
N PRO A 13 -3.37 -17.02 -16.05
CA PRO A 13 -2.65 -16.36 -17.16
C PRO A 13 -3.56 -15.85 -18.27
N SER A 14 -4.69 -16.51 -18.56
CA SER A 14 -5.60 -16.09 -19.63
C SER A 14 -6.30 -14.77 -19.33
N ALA A 15 -6.43 -14.40 -18.05
CA ALA A 15 -7.03 -13.14 -17.62
C ALA A 15 -6.23 -11.90 -18.06
N TRP A 16 -4.93 -12.07 -18.37
CA TRP A 16 -4.06 -11.01 -18.87
C TRP A 16 -4.42 -10.54 -20.30
N SER A 17 -5.16 -11.36 -21.05
CA SER A 17 -5.68 -10.98 -22.39
C SER A 17 -6.79 -9.92 -22.33
N ASN A 18 -7.27 -9.56 -21.13
CA ASN A 18 -8.30 -8.53 -20.96
C ASN A 18 -7.80 -7.16 -21.47
N PRO A 19 -8.49 -6.51 -22.42
CA PRO A 19 -8.06 -5.22 -22.98
C PRO A 19 -7.83 -4.12 -21.93
N LYS A 20 -8.54 -4.16 -20.79
CA LYS A 20 -8.36 -3.20 -19.69
C LYS A 20 -7.01 -3.32 -18.99
N VAL A 21 -6.38 -4.50 -19.03
CA VAL A 21 -5.02 -4.70 -18.49
C VAL A 21 -4.01 -3.98 -19.37
N LEU A 22 -4.13 -4.14 -20.69
CA LEU A 22 -3.26 -3.45 -21.65
C LEU A 22 -3.46 -1.93 -21.59
N GLU A 23 -4.70 -1.46 -21.43
CA GLU A 23 -5.00 -0.03 -21.25
C GLU A 23 -4.30 0.54 -20.00
N ALA A 24 -4.40 -0.14 -18.86
CA ALA A 24 -3.69 0.25 -17.64
C ALA A 24 -2.16 0.24 -17.81
N ALA A 25 -1.63 -0.79 -18.48
CA ALA A 25 -0.20 -0.87 -18.78
C ALA A 25 0.28 0.26 -19.69
N LYS A 26 -0.53 0.69 -20.66
CA LYS A 26 -0.24 1.86 -21.53
C LYS A 26 -0.20 3.17 -20.77
N ALA A 27 -1.07 3.36 -19.78
CA ALA A 27 -1.00 4.52 -18.90
C ALA A 27 0.30 4.55 -18.10
N ILE A 28 0.75 3.39 -17.59
CA ILE A 28 2.03 3.28 -16.87
C ILE A 28 3.22 3.52 -17.80
N GLU A 29 3.19 2.96 -19.00
CA GLU A 29 4.21 3.18 -20.03
C GLU A 29 4.34 4.68 -20.39
N ASP A 30 3.22 5.39 -20.54
CA ASP A 30 3.20 6.84 -20.79
C ASP A 30 3.78 7.64 -19.60
N MET A 31 3.49 7.24 -18.36
CA MET A 31 4.12 7.83 -17.17
C MET A 31 5.64 7.62 -17.15
N ALA A 32 6.11 6.43 -17.55
CA ALA A 32 7.54 6.15 -17.68
C ALA A 32 8.19 7.03 -18.76
N LYS A 33 7.57 7.15 -19.94
CA LYS A 33 8.03 8.03 -21.04
C LYS A 33 8.09 9.51 -20.63
N LYS A 34 7.19 9.95 -19.74
CA LYS A 34 7.17 11.31 -19.18
C LYS A 34 8.17 11.53 -18.05
N GLY A 35 8.88 10.49 -17.61
CA GLY A 35 9.87 10.58 -16.53
C GLY A 35 9.27 10.76 -15.14
N TYR A 36 8.05 10.25 -14.91
CA TYR A 36 7.39 10.38 -13.60
C TYR A 36 7.91 9.40 -12.55
N PHE A 37 8.62 8.36 -12.97
CA PHE A 37 9.27 7.42 -12.07
C PHE A 37 10.73 7.80 -11.83
N ASP A 38 11.26 7.41 -10.67
CA ASP A 38 12.68 7.57 -10.36
C ASP A 38 13.53 6.87 -11.44
N PRO A 39 14.58 7.50 -11.99
CA PRO A 39 15.47 6.87 -12.98
C PRO A 39 16.07 5.52 -12.57
N VAL A 40 16.14 5.22 -11.27
CA VAL A 40 16.64 3.92 -10.77
C VAL A 40 15.52 2.96 -10.37
N ILE A 41 14.25 3.22 -10.71
CA ILE A 41 13.10 2.42 -10.23
C ILE A 41 13.24 0.92 -10.53
N GLU A 42 13.79 0.53 -11.69
CA GLU A 42 13.95 -0.87 -12.07
C GLU A 42 14.96 -1.62 -11.18
N THR A 43 15.99 -0.93 -10.69
CA THR A 43 17.08 -1.51 -9.87
C THR A 43 16.99 -1.12 -8.40
N ASN A 44 15.99 -0.33 -8.02
CA ASN A 44 15.81 0.15 -6.67
C ASN A 44 15.48 -0.98 -5.71
N THR A 45 16.14 -0.99 -4.56
CA THR A 45 15.95 -1.98 -3.50
C THR A 45 15.46 -1.30 -2.23
N TYR A 46 14.49 -1.93 -1.54
CA TYR A 46 14.01 -1.44 -0.25
C TYR A 46 15.16 -1.39 0.78
N PRO A 47 15.29 -0.32 1.59
CA PRO A 47 14.40 0.85 1.72
C PRO A 47 14.88 2.11 0.95
N ASN A 48 15.77 1.99 -0.03
CA ASN A 48 16.51 3.13 -0.61
C ASN A 48 15.62 4.26 -1.15
N ALA A 49 14.51 3.93 -1.82
CA ALA A 49 13.59 4.95 -2.33
C ALA A 49 12.85 5.68 -1.18
N GLN A 50 12.44 4.99 -0.12
CA GLN A 50 11.82 5.64 1.04
C GLN A 50 12.80 6.62 1.71
N GLN A 51 14.06 6.21 1.86
CA GLN A 51 15.11 7.05 2.41
C GLN A 51 15.41 8.25 1.50
N SER A 52 15.45 8.03 0.18
CA SER A 52 15.69 9.11 -0.79
C SER A 52 14.57 10.15 -0.82
N MET A 53 13.33 9.75 -0.51
CA MET A 53 12.19 10.66 -0.37
C MET A 53 12.40 11.69 0.74
N VAL A 54 12.84 11.26 1.93
CA VAL A 54 12.95 12.17 3.10
C VAL A 54 14.34 12.78 3.29
N ILE A 55 15.41 12.11 2.86
CA ILE A 55 16.78 12.61 3.04
C ILE A 55 17.17 13.55 1.91
N ASN A 56 16.93 13.12 0.66
CA ASN A 56 17.38 13.83 -0.52
C ASN A 56 16.28 14.70 -1.14
N GLU A 57 15.02 14.52 -0.72
CA GLU A 57 13.83 15.18 -1.26
C GLU A 57 13.71 15.09 -2.79
N LYS A 58 14.26 14.01 -3.38
CA LYS A 58 14.25 13.77 -4.83
C LYS A 58 12.99 13.06 -5.34
N ILE A 59 12.20 12.52 -4.41
CA ILE A 59 10.97 11.79 -4.71
C ILE A 59 9.82 12.61 -4.11
N ALA A 60 8.99 13.20 -4.98
CA ALA A 60 7.89 14.04 -4.55
C ALA A 60 6.68 13.23 -4.04
N MET A 61 6.48 12.02 -4.57
CA MET A 61 5.36 11.15 -4.21
C MET A 61 5.83 9.71 -4.08
N TYR A 62 5.35 9.03 -3.04
CA TYR A 62 5.66 7.62 -2.78
C TYR A 62 4.35 6.89 -2.44
N ILE A 63 4.02 5.84 -3.20
CA ILE A 63 2.83 5.02 -2.94
C ILE A 63 3.15 4.07 -1.78
N ASN A 64 2.61 4.35 -0.60
CA ASN A 64 2.72 3.48 0.58
C ASN A 64 1.53 3.69 1.52
N GLY A 65 1.44 2.86 2.56
CA GLY A 65 0.45 3.02 3.62
C GLY A 65 0.88 4.00 4.71
N THR A 66 0.02 4.11 5.71
CA THR A 66 0.18 5.02 6.87
C THR A 66 1.35 4.66 7.78
N TRP A 67 2.05 3.55 7.53
CA TRP A 67 3.25 3.16 8.25
C TRP A 67 4.52 3.85 7.72
N LEU A 68 4.49 4.46 6.52
CA LEU A 68 5.66 5.10 5.91
C LEU A 68 6.31 6.15 6.84
N PRO A 69 5.59 7.13 7.43
CA PRO A 69 6.23 8.12 8.31
C PRO A 69 6.95 7.51 9.51
N ASN A 70 6.51 6.36 10.01
CA ASN A 70 7.21 5.63 11.06
C ASN A 70 8.45 4.90 10.53
N GLU A 71 8.40 4.31 9.33
CA GLU A 71 9.52 3.59 8.71
C GLU A 71 10.74 4.49 8.48
N VAL A 72 10.51 5.76 8.17
CA VAL A 72 11.57 6.73 7.88
C VAL A 72 11.78 7.79 8.96
N LYS A 73 11.15 7.62 10.14
CA LYS A 73 11.14 8.64 11.21
C LYS A 73 12.55 9.10 11.62
N ASP A 74 13.50 8.17 11.70
CA ASP A 74 14.86 8.45 12.19
C ASP A 74 15.70 9.23 11.17
N SER A 75 15.23 9.30 9.91
CA SER A 75 15.91 10.00 8.80
C SER A 75 15.10 11.18 8.27
N THR A 76 13.89 11.40 8.80
CA THR A 76 13.01 12.50 8.38
C THR A 76 13.42 13.79 9.08
N PRO A 77 13.72 14.88 8.36
CA PRO A 77 13.96 16.18 8.98
C PRO A 77 12.75 16.69 9.77
N ASP A 78 12.99 17.41 10.88
CA ASP A 78 11.92 17.94 11.75
C ASP A 78 10.93 18.86 11.03
N ASP A 79 11.37 19.53 9.96
CA ASP A 79 10.57 20.46 9.18
C ASP A 79 9.90 19.82 7.96
N PHE A 80 10.11 18.53 7.70
CA PHE A 80 9.54 17.80 6.58
C PHE A 80 8.00 17.89 6.56
N LYS A 81 7.43 18.14 5.38
CA LYS A 81 5.99 18.34 5.21
C LYS A 81 5.33 17.10 4.63
N TRP A 82 4.67 16.35 5.50
CA TRP A 82 3.84 15.23 5.11
C TRP A 82 2.53 15.69 4.44
N GLY A 83 2.17 14.98 3.39
CA GLY A 83 0.87 15.05 2.75
C GLY A 83 0.41 13.67 2.33
N SER A 84 -0.90 13.45 2.26
CA SER A 84 -1.47 12.23 1.70
C SER A 84 -2.78 12.55 0.99
N PHE A 85 -3.09 11.80 -0.06
CA PHE A 85 -4.32 11.99 -0.81
C PHE A 85 -4.82 10.65 -1.34
N ALA A 86 -6.13 10.58 -1.61
CA ALA A 86 -6.73 9.39 -2.21
C ALA A 86 -6.19 9.21 -3.63
N PHE A 87 -6.04 7.97 -4.08
CA PHE A 87 -5.67 7.71 -5.46
C PHE A 87 -6.63 8.44 -6.41
N PRO A 88 -6.14 9.10 -7.49
CA PRO A 88 -6.99 9.85 -8.39
C PRO A 88 -8.08 8.98 -9.03
N THR A 89 -9.26 9.55 -9.28
CA THR A 89 -10.29 8.88 -10.06
C THR A 89 -9.77 8.59 -11.48
N VAL A 90 -9.96 7.35 -11.93
CA VAL A 90 -9.64 6.92 -13.29
C VAL A 90 -10.91 6.96 -14.13
N GLU A 91 -10.87 7.59 -15.30
CA GLU A 91 -11.99 7.59 -16.23
C GLU A 91 -12.39 6.15 -16.60
N GLY A 92 -13.69 5.83 -16.52
CA GLY A 92 -14.17 4.45 -16.72
C GLY A 92 -13.82 3.47 -15.59
N GLY A 93 -13.26 3.97 -14.48
CA GLY A 93 -13.06 3.20 -13.25
C GLY A 93 -14.37 2.67 -12.67
N VAL A 94 -14.30 1.49 -12.03
CA VAL A 94 -15.46 0.85 -11.40
C VAL A 94 -15.73 1.36 -9.98
N ASP A 95 -14.76 2.09 -9.42
CA ASP A 95 -14.70 2.57 -8.05
C ASP A 95 -14.13 4.00 -8.07
N ASP A 96 -14.42 4.77 -7.03
CA ASP A 96 -13.98 6.17 -6.91
C ASP A 96 -13.00 6.34 -5.72
N GLN A 97 -12.81 7.58 -5.27
CA GLN A 97 -11.89 7.91 -4.17
C GLN A 97 -12.37 7.40 -2.79
N THR A 98 -13.55 6.78 -2.71
CA THR A 98 -14.05 6.08 -1.52
C THR A 98 -13.61 4.60 -1.49
N SER A 99 -12.77 4.18 -2.43
CA SER A 99 -12.24 2.82 -2.50
C SER A 99 -10.73 2.82 -2.34
N GLY A 100 -10.20 1.91 -1.53
CA GLY A 100 -8.75 1.84 -1.33
C GLY A 100 -8.28 0.56 -0.65
N CYS A 101 -6.97 0.32 -0.70
CA CYS A 101 -6.34 -0.76 0.05
C CYS A 101 -6.41 -0.45 1.55
N TYR A 102 -6.89 -1.41 2.34
CA TYR A 102 -7.02 -1.27 3.79
C TYR A 102 -6.58 -2.55 4.49
N SER A 103 -5.89 -2.40 5.60
CA SER A 103 -5.62 -3.48 6.54
C SER A 103 -5.56 -2.90 7.95
N SER A 104 -5.79 -3.75 8.94
CA SER A 104 -5.68 -3.42 10.35
C SER A 104 -4.93 -4.53 11.06
N TYR A 105 -4.16 -4.17 12.09
CA TYR A 105 -3.62 -5.15 13.00
C TYR A 105 -4.70 -5.64 13.96
N GLY A 106 -4.70 -6.94 14.23
CA GLY A 106 -5.58 -7.57 15.19
C GLY A 106 -4.77 -8.40 16.18
N ILE A 107 -5.25 -8.48 17.42
CA ILE A 107 -4.70 -9.37 18.43
C ILE A 107 -5.57 -10.62 18.46
N ALA A 108 -4.96 -11.76 18.15
CA ALA A 108 -5.61 -13.06 18.17
C ALA A 108 -5.14 -13.88 19.37
N ILE A 109 -6.05 -14.63 19.97
CA ILE A 109 -5.74 -15.56 21.06
C ILE A 109 -5.57 -16.95 20.44
N ASN A 110 -4.48 -17.63 20.78
CA ASN A 110 -4.23 -18.98 20.31
C ASN A 110 -5.31 -19.93 20.84
N LYS A 111 -5.85 -20.81 19.99
CA LYS A 111 -6.84 -21.83 20.38
C LYS A 111 -6.34 -22.80 21.45
N ASP A 112 -5.03 -22.96 21.58
CA ASP A 112 -4.38 -23.88 22.53
C ASP A 112 -3.96 -23.18 23.83
N ALA A 113 -4.28 -21.88 23.99
CA ALA A 113 -4.03 -21.16 25.23
C ALA A 113 -4.86 -21.74 26.38
N THR A 114 -4.25 -21.82 27.56
CA THR A 114 -4.98 -22.09 28.80
C THR A 114 -5.98 -20.96 29.08
N GLU A 115 -6.97 -21.23 29.94
CA GLU A 115 -7.96 -20.22 30.32
C GLU A 115 -7.31 -18.96 30.91
N GLU A 116 -6.25 -19.13 31.71
CA GLU A 116 -5.50 -18.02 32.30
C GLU A 116 -4.78 -17.18 31.24
N GLU A 117 -4.07 -17.83 30.31
CA GLU A 117 -3.40 -17.15 29.20
C GLU A 117 -4.37 -16.42 28.29
N ALA A 118 -5.52 -17.05 27.97
CA ALA A 118 -6.56 -16.44 27.16
C ALA A 118 -7.13 -15.18 27.81
N LYS A 119 -7.40 -15.21 29.13
CA LYS A 119 -7.85 -14.03 29.89
C LYS A 119 -6.79 -12.94 29.90
N ALA A 120 -5.52 -13.29 30.12
CA ALA A 120 -4.42 -12.33 30.12
C ALA A 120 -4.23 -11.68 28.74
N ALA A 121 -4.26 -12.47 27.66
CA ALA A 121 -4.16 -11.99 26.28
C ALA A 121 -5.33 -11.07 25.90
N ALA A 122 -6.56 -11.43 26.30
CA ALA A 122 -7.73 -10.58 26.10
C ALA A 122 -7.59 -9.25 26.85
N ALA A 123 -7.18 -9.28 28.11
CA ALA A 123 -6.96 -8.07 28.92
C ALA A 123 -5.87 -7.18 28.33
N PHE A 124 -4.78 -7.77 27.83
CA PHE A 124 -3.73 -7.05 27.12
C PHE A 124 -4.26 -6.40 25.84
N GLY A 125 -5.03 -7.15 25.03
CA GLY A 125 -5.67 -6.63 23.82
C GLY A 125 -6.57 -5.42 24.09
N VAL A 126 -7.40 -5.49 25.14
CA VAL A 126 -8.23 -4.35 25.59
C VAL A 126 -7.35 -3.19 26.02
N TYR A 127 -6.31 -3.42 26.83
CA TYR A 127 -5.43 -2.37 27.32
C TYR A 127 -4.76 -1.61 26.17
N VAL A 128 -4.18 -2.31 25.19
CA VAL A 128 -3.47 -1.67 24.06
C VAL A 128 -4.39 -0.94 23.10
N THR A 129 -5.66 -1.35 22.99
CA THR A 129 -6.65 -0.71 22.12
C THR A 129 -7.53 0.34 22.82
N THR A 130 -7.32 0.55 24.12
CA THR A 130 -8.07 1.56 24.90
C THR A 130 -7.12 2.46 25.69
N ALA A 131 -6.78 2.09 26.92
CA ALA A 131 -6.00 2.92 27.85
C ALA A 131 -4.59 3.27 27.35
N PHE A 132 -4.01 2.44 26.50
CA PHE A 132 -2.67 2.64 25.95
C PHE A 132 -2.67 3.09 24.47
N ASP A 133 -3.83 3.20 23.84
CA ASP A 133 -3.95 3.44 22.38
C ASP A 133 -3.29 4.76 21.94
N GLN A 134 -3.53 5.86 22.66
CA GLN A 134 -2.85 7.14 22.38
C GLN A 134 -1.34 7.00 22.47
N LYS A 135 -0.84 6.39 23.56
CA LYS A 135 0.60 6.22 23.77
C LYS A 135 1.22 5.32 22.70
N PHE A 136 0.49 4.28 22.27
CA PHE A 136 0.90 3.43 21.16
C PHE A 136 1.00 4.23 19.85
N SER A 137 -0.04 5.02 19.53
CA SER A 137 -0.08 5.91 18.37
C SER A 137 1.10 6.90 18.37
N ASP A 138 1.39 7.53 19.51
CA ASP A 138 2.50 8.50 19.63
C ASP A 138 3.88 7.83 19.45
N MET A 139 4.05 6.62 20.01
CA MET A 139 5.31 5.87 19.92
C MET A 139 5.56 5.29 18.52
N ALA A 140 4.50 4.84 17.85
CA ALA A 140 4.56 4.12 16.59
C ALA A 140 4.25 5.00 15.37
N ASN A 141 3.93 6.29 15.57
CA ASN A 141 3.40 7.18 14.54
C ASN A 141 2.33 6.47 13.70
N ALA A 142 1.30 5.96 14.38
CA ALA A 142 0.26 5.11 13.80
C ALA A 142 -1.11 5.75 13.95
N ILE A 143 -2.08 5.34 13.13
CA ILE A 143 -3.48 5.74 13.34
C ILE A 143 -4.01 4.97 14.56
N PRO A 144 -4.55 5.65 15.60
CA PRO A 144 -5.10 4.98 16.77
C PRO A 144 -6.34 4.15 16.44
N VAL A 145 -6.57 3.09 17.23
CA VAL A 145 -7.74 2.21 17.10
C VAL A 145 -9.01 2.91 17.58
N GLY A 146 -8.89 3.74 18.62
CA GLY A 146 -9.95 4.55 19.18
C GLY A 146 -10.51 5.57 18.19
N VAL A 147 -11.83 5.63 18.09
CA VAL A 147 -12.54 6.56 17.19
C VAL A 147 -12.68 7.96 17.80
N ASP A 148 -12.74 8.08 19.12
CA ASP A 148 -13.04 9.32 19.85
C ASP A 148 -11.86 9.83 20.70
N GLY A 149 -11.60 11.14 20.66
CA GLY A 149 -10.76 11.84 21.64
C GLY A 149 -9.23 11.65 21.55
N VAL A 150 -8.74 10.89 20.58
CA VAL A 150 -7.30 10.60 20.43
C VAL A 150 -6.64 11.62 19.47
N CYS A 151 -5.57 12.28 19.93
CA CYS A 151 -4.70 13.12 19.13
C CYS A 151 -3.99 12.27 18.10
N ARG A 152 -3.96 12.69 16.85
CA ARG A 152 -3.43 11.89 15.75
C ARG A 152 -2.14 12.52 15.24
N PRO A 153 -1.14 11.72 14.82
CA PRO A 153 0.10 12.28 14.35
C PRO A 153 -0.13 13.22 13.16
N ASP A 154 0.49 14.39 13.19
CA ASP A 154 0.36 15.40 12.13
C ASP A 154 0.77 14.84 10.76
N SER A 155 1.72 13.91 10.73
CA SER A 155 2.16 13.21 9.51
C SER A 155 1.08 12.33 8.86
N LEU A 156 -0.01 12.03 9.58
CA LEU A 156 -1.06 11.11 9.14
C LEU A 156 -2.45 11.78 9.02
N LYS A 157 -2.55 13.09 9.28
CA LYS A 157 -3.84 13.81 9.30
C LYS A 157 -4.61 13.68 7.98
N ASP A 158 -3.92 13.75 6.84
CA ASP A 158 -4.58 13.70 5.52
C ASP A 158 -4.98 12.25 5.17
N ALA A 159 -4.09 11.29 5.47
CA ALA A 159 -4.37 9.87 5.25
C ALA A 159 -5.59 9.40 6.05
N GLN A 160 -5.76 9.93 7.26
CA GLN A 160 -6.94 9.65 8.07
C GLN A 160 -8.22 10.17 7.41
N GLN A 161 -8.21 11.40 6.87
CA GLN A 161 -9.37 11.96 6.17
C GLN A 161 -9.74 11.12 4.95
N VAL A 162 -8.74 10.61 4.22
CA VAL A 162 -8.93 9.69 3.09
C VAL A 162 -9.56 8.37 3.56
N ILE A 163 -8.95 7.70 4.54
CA ILE A 163 -9.40 6.38 5.03
C ILE A 163 -10.80 6.45 5.64
N SER A 164 -11.14 7.55 6.32
CA SER A 164 -12.48 7.74 6.91
C SER A 164 -13.61 7.79 5.88
N LYS A 165 -13.29 8.08 4.62
CA LYS A 165 -14.24 8.12 3.50
C LYS A 165 -14.38 6.77 2.80
N TYR A 166 -13.57 5.76 3.16
CA TYR A 166 -13.61 4.48 2.48
C TYR A 166 -14.92 3.73 2.73
N THR A 167 -15.66 3.48 1.66
CA THR A 167 -16.86 2.63 1.63
C THR A 167 -16.56 1.22 1.10
N ASN A 168 -15.51 1.10 0.29
CA ASN A 168 -15.01 -0.16 -0.24
C ASN A 168 -13.54 -0.36 0.14
N ARG A 169 -13.17 -1.58 0.53
CA ARG A 169 -11.85 -1.91 1.08
C ARG A 169 -11.25 -3.10 0.33
N TYR A 170 -10.18 -2.84 -0.38
CA TYR A 170 -9.40 -3.88 -1.04
C TYR A 170 -8.34 -4.48 -0.10
N PRO A 171 -7.87 -5.71 -0.36
CA PRO A 171 -6.72 -6.28 0.33
C PRO A 171 -5.53 -5.32 0.32
N SER A 172 -4.82 -5.23 1.43
CA SER A 172 -3.56 -4.49 1.47
C SER A 172 -2.60 -5.01 0.41
N GLN A 173 -1.90 -4.09 -0.26
CA GLN A 173 -0.92 -4.38 -1.31
C GLN A 173 -1.52 -5.05 -2.56
N THR A 174 -2.81 -4.84 -2.83
CA THR A 174 -3.58 -5.37 -3.98
C THR A 174 -3.73 -6.90 -4.02
N ALA A 175 -4.82 -7.38 -4.63
CA ALA A 175 -5.02 -8.81 -4.87
C ALA A 175 -3.95 -9.41 -5.81
N LEU A 176 -3.23 -8.56 -6.55
CA LEU A 176 -2.25 -8.97 -7.56
C LEU A 176 -1.05 -9.77 -6.99
N ILE A 177 -0.78 -9.65 -5.69
CA ILE A 177 0.37 -10.30 -5.03
C ILE A 177 -0.02 -11.51 -4.17
N LEU A 178 -1.29 -11.90 -4.15
CA LEU A 178 -1.80 -12.92 -3.21
C LEU A 178 -1.33 -14.35 -3.54
N ASN A 179 -0.91 -14.60 -4.78
CA ASN A 179 -0.39 -15.89 -5.21
C ASN A 179 1.15 -15.86 -5.28
N SER A 180 1.80 -16.70 -4.47
CA SER A 180 3.27 -16.76 -4.38
C SER A 180 3.97 -17.16 -5.67
N ASN A 181 3.31 -17.92 -6.54
CA ASN A 181 3.91 -18.42 -7.78
C ASN A 181 4.02 -17.33 -8.85
N SER A 182 3.02 -16.45 -8.94
CA SER A 182 2.97 -15.37 -9.93
C SER A 182 3.54 -14.04 -9.39
N LYS A 183 3.57 -13.85 -8.07
CA LYS A 183 3.97 -12.60 -7.42
C LYS A 183 5.27 -12.02 -7.96
N GLN A 184 6.34 -12.80 -8.02
CA GLN A 184 7.65 -12.28 -8.44
C GLN A 184 7.67 -11.92 -9.93
N ILE A 185 7.07 -12.77 -10.77
CA ILE A 185 6.98 -12.55 -12.23
C ILE A 185 6.24 -11.25 -12.54
N ILE A 186 5.12 -11.02 -11.86
CA ILE A 186 4.33 -9.79 -12.02
C ILE A 186 5.09 -8.57 -11.48
N ALA A 187 5.74 -8.70 -10.31
CA ALA A 187 6.52 -7.61 -9.72
C ALA A 187 7.69 -7.18 -10.63
N ASP A 188 8.43 -8.13 -11.18
CA ASP A 188 9.54 -7.87 -12.11
C ASP A 188 9.03 -7.19 -13.39
N ALA A 189 7.92 -7.65 -13.95
CA ALA A 189 7.29 -7.03 -15.10
C ALA A 189 6.86 -5.57 -14.82
N CYS A 190 6.26 -5.31 -13.64
CA CYS A 190 5.91 -3.95 -13.22
C CYS A 190 7.13 -3.03 -13.13
N LEU A 191 8.24 -3.49 -12.52
CA LEU A 191 9.47 -2.72 -12.41
C LEU A 191 10.06 -2.37 -13.78
N LYS A 192 10.05 -3.32 -14.71
CA LYS A 192 10.51 -3.10 -16.09
C LYS A 192 9.63 -2.13 -16.87
N LEU A 193 8.31 -2.22 -16.72
CA LEU A 193 7.38 -1.29 -17.36
C LEU A 193 7.57 0.13 -16.82
N MET A 194 7.66 0.29 -15.50
CA MET A 194 7.90 1.60 -14.87
C MET A 194 9.28 2.17 -15.19
N GLY A 195 10.29 1.30 -15.33
CA GLY A 195 11.64 1.67 -15.78
C GLY A 195 11.73 1.98 -17.27
N GLY A 196 10.68 1.70 -18.05
CA GLY A 196 10.63 1.91 -19.50
C GLY A 196 11.50 0.94 -20.31
N SER A 197 11.93 -0.18 -19.73
CA SER A 197 12.73 -1.20 -20.44
C SER A 197 11.89 -2.17 -21.27
N ILE A 198 10.57 -2.19 -21.05
CA ILE A 198 9.59 -2.95 -21.84
C ILE A 198 8.37 -2.10 -22.17
N THR A 199 7.70 -2.44 -23.26
CA THR A 199 6.40 -1.87 -23.67
C THR A 199 5.24 -2.46 -22.86
N ALA A 200 4.06 -1.84 -22.99
CA ALA A 200 2.84 -2.34 -22.37
C ALA A 200 2.45 -3.75 -22.86
N GLU A 201 2.66 -4.04 -24.15
CA GLU A 201 2.42 -5.35 -24.75
C GLU A 201 3.39 -6.41 -24.20
N GLU A 202 4.69 -6.09 -24.12
CA GLU A 202 5.70 -6.98 -23.52
C GLU A 202 5.44 -7.21 -22.03
N PHE A 203 4.95 -6.20 -21.31
CA PHE A 203 4.52 -6.34 -19.92
C PHE A 203 3.41 -7.38 -19.77
N VAL A 204 2.35 -7.29 -20.58
CA VAL A 204 1.24 -8.26 -20.54
C VAL A 204 1.74 -9.67 -20.84
N GLU A 205 2.60 -9.83 -21.85
CA GLU A 205 3.21 -11.11 -22.18
C GLU A 205 4.04 -11.67 -21.01
N MET A 206 4.91 -10.85 -20.43
CA MET A 206 5.80 -11.24 -19.33
C MET A 206 5.03 -11.62 -18.07
N ALA A 207 4.05 -10.79 -17.68
CA ALA A 207 3.32 -10.97 -16.44
C ALA A 207 2.37 -12.18 -16.45
N SER A 208 2.04 -12.72 -17.64
CA SER A 208 1.26 -13.95 -17.81
C SER A 208 2.09 -15.26 -17.80
N LYS A 209 3.41 -15.21 -17.62
CA LYS A 209 4.30 -16.40 -17.74
C LYS A 209 4.42 -17.22 -16.46
N PHE A 210 3.31 -17.66 -15.88
CA PHE A 210 3.28 -18.52 -14.68
C PHE A 210 2.29 -19.69 -14.80
#